data_AF-A0A0B2JZK1-F1
#
_entry.id   AF-A0A0B2JZK1-F1
#
_cell.length_a   1.000
_cell.length_b   1.000
_cell.length_c   1.000
_cell.angle_alpha   90.00
_cell.angle_beta   90.00
_cell.angle_gamma   90.00
#
_symmetry.space_group_name_H-M   'P 1'
#
loop_
_entity.id
_entity.type
_entity.pdbx_description
1 polymer ?
#
loop_
_entity_poly.entity_id
_entity_poly.type
_entity_poly.pdbx_seq_one_letter_code
_entity_poly.pdbx_strand_id
1 'polypeptide(L)' 'MISGYVDRIEEDLAIILLGEEEYQIEIPCKLLPDDINEGNYIKLDIKKDKKSTQAALKEAMELMED' A
#
# COMPACT_ATOMS: atom_id res chain seq x y z
N MET A 1 -3.10 -7.04 10.72
CA MET A 1 -2.84 -7.70 9.42
C MET A 1 -4.17 -7.79 8.71
N ILE A 2 -4.30 -7.11 7.58
CA ILE A 2 -5.56 -7.00 6.84
C ILE A 2 -5.46 -8.01 5.69
N SER A 3 -6.47 -8.86 5.54
CA SER A 3 -6.57 -9.74 4.38
C SER A 3 -7.23 -8.97 3.24
N GLY A 4 -6.67 -9.09 2.04
CA GLY A 4 -7.23 -8.52 0.82
C GLY A 4 -7.47 -9.60 -0.22
N TYR A 5 -8.47 -9.41 -1.06
CA TYR A 5 -8.76 -10.24 -2.22
C TYR A 5 -8.57 -9.41 -3.49
N VAL A 6 -7.77 -9.90 -4.43
CA VAL A 6 -7.57 -9.26 -5.73
C VAL A 6 -8.81 -9.55 -6.58
N ASP A 7 -9.65 -8.55 -6.75
CA ASP A 7 -10.92 -8.68 -7.49
C ASP A 7 -10.67 -8.67 -9.00
N ARG A 8 -9.89 -7.70 -9.48
CA ARG A 8 -9.48 -7.58 -10.89
C ARG A 8 -8.17 -6.82 -11.03
N ILE A 9 -7.51 -6.98 -12.17
CA ILE A 9 -6.33 -6.20 -12.55
C ILE A 9 -6.65 -5.45 -13.85
N GLU A 10 -6.63 -4.11 -13.78
CA GLU A 10 -6.86 -3.23 -14.91
C GLU A 10 -5.53 -2.57 -15.33
N GLU A 11 -4.99 -3.01 -16.47
CA GLU A 11 -3.71 -2.56 -17.03
C GLU A 11 -2.54 -2.74 -16.04
N ASP A 12 -2.21 -1.69 -15.28
CA ASP A 12 -1.13 -1.62 -14.29
C ASP A 12 -1.65 -1.39 -12.86
N LEU A 13 -2.96 -1.49 -12.63
CA LEU A 13 -3.61 -1.28 -11.33
C LEU A 13 -4.38 -2.53 -10.90
N ALA A 14 -4.09 -3.03 -9.70
CA ALA A 14 -4.88 -4.08 -9.08
C ALA A 14 -5.95 -3.47 -8.18
N ILE A 15 -7.19 -3.91 -8.39
CA ILE A 15 -8.34 -3.61 -7.53
C ILE A 15 -8.41 -4.68 -6.45
N ILE A 16 -8.29 -4.27 -5.19
CA ILE A 16 -8.19 -5.18 -4.05
C ILE A 16 -9.25 -4.82 -3.02
N LEU A 17 -10.04 -5.81 -2.64
CA LEU A 17 -11.06 -5.71 -1.60
C LEU A 17 -10.48 -6.13 -0.26
N LEU A 18 -10.46 -5.23 0.73
CA LEU A 18 -9.89 -5.45 2.06
C LEU A 18 -10.95 -5.78 3.11
N GLY A 19 -10.70 -6.83 3.89
CA GLY A 19 -11.49 -7.18 5.08
C GLY A 19 -12.91 -7.66 4.77
N GLU A 20 -13.73 -7.78 5.83
CA GLU A 20 -15.14 -8.17 5.73
C GLU A 20 -16.06 -7.01 5.32
N GLU A 21 -15.59 -5.77 5.49
CA GLU A 21 -16.32 -4.54 5.13
C GLU A 21 -16.11 -4.12 3.67
N GLU A 22 -15.47 -4.97 2.85
CA GLU A 22 -15.30 -4.80 1.40
C GLU A 22 -14.66 -3.46 0.99
N TYR A 23 -13.70 -2.96 1.77
CA TYR A 23 -13.01 -1.72 1.42
C TYR A 23 -12.17 -1.90 0.15
N GLN A 24 -12.55 -1.23 -0.93
CA GLN A 24 -11.80 -1.26 -2.19
C GLN A 24 -10.60 -0.32 -2.12
N ILE A 25 -9.43 -0.84 -2.51
CA ILE A 25 -8.22 -0.06 -2.76
C ILE A 25 -7.68 -0.37 -4.16
N GLU A 26 -6.97 0.60 -4.71
CA GLU A 26 -6.33 0.50 -6.02
C GLU A 26 -4.83 0.59 -5.79
N ILE A 27 -4.09 -0.49 -6.10
CA ILE A 27 -2.63 -0.54 -5.92
C ILE A 27 -1.98 -0.77 -7.28
N PRO A 28 -0.96 0.03 -7.66
CA PRO A 28 -0.16 -0.24 -8.84
C PRO A 28 0.47 -1.64 -8.78
N CYS A 29 0.35 -2.42 -9.86
CA CYS A 29 0.91 -3.77 -9.97
C CYS A 29 2.42 -3.80 -9.71
N LYS A 30 3.14 -2.71 -9.99
CA LYS A 30 4.58 -2.55 -9.69
C LYS A 30 4.93 -2.60 -8.20
N LEU A 31 3.95 -2.39 -7.31
CA LEU A 31 4.11 -2.48 -5.86
C LEU A 31 3.69 -3.85 -5.32
N LEU A 32 3.13 -4.70 -6.17
CA LEU A 32 2.69 -6.05 -5.82
C LEU A 32 3.77 -7.07 -6.20
N PRO A 33 3.76 -8.26 -5.57
CA PRO A 33 4.59 -9.38 -6.01
C PRO A 33 4.31 -9.75 -7.46
N ASP A 34 5.33 -10.17 -8.22
CA ASP A 34 5.22 -10.53 -9.63
C ASP A 34 4.27 -11.72 -9.91
N ASP A 35 3.96 -12.53 -8.89
CA ASP A 35 3.09 -13.71 -8.99
C ASP A 35 1.61 -13.40 -8.65
N ILE A 36 1.24 -12.12 -8.49
CA ILE A 36 -0.15 -11.73 -8.21
C ILE A 36 -1.02 -11.85 -9.45
N ASN A 37 -2.14 -12.56 -9.29
CA ASN A 37 -3.20 -12.67 -10.28
C ASN A 37 -4.56 -12.37 -9.65
N GLU A 38 -5.56 -12.14 -10.51
CA GLU A 38 -6.97 -12.05 -10.12
C GLU A 38 -7.41 -13.31 -9.37
N GLY A 39 -8.15 -13.13 -8.29
CA GLY A 39 -8.56 -14.24 -7.42
C GLY A 39 -7.55 -14.62 -6.33
N ASN A 40 -6.38 -13.98 -6.27
CA ASN A 40 -5.43 -14.21 -5.18
C ASN A 40 -5.83 -13.47 -3.91
N TYR A 41 -5.45 -14.07 -2.78
CA TYR A 41 -5.53 -13.43 -1.47
C TYR A 41 -4.17 -12.86 -1.08
N ILE A 42 -4.17 -11.59 -0.67
CA ILE A 42 -2.99 -10.91 -0.15
C ILE A 42 -3.15 -10.59 1.33
N LYS A 43 -2.02 -10.34 1.98
CA LYS A 43 -2.01 -9.79 3.34
C LYS A 43 -1.30 -8.45 3.33
N LEU A 44 -2.04 -7.42 3.73
CA LEU A 44 -1.53 -6.07 3.90
C LEU A 44 -1.12 -5.86 5.37
N ASP A 45 0.10 -5.37 5.56
CA ASP A 45 0.62 -4.98 6.88
C ASP A 45 0.95 -3.48 6.86
N ILE A 46 0.09 -2.69 7.51
CA ILE A 46 0.26 -1.24 7.61
C ILE A 46 0.87 -0.92 8.96
N LYS A 47 2.05 -0.31 8.95
CA LYS A 47 2.77 0.10 10.17
C LYS A 47 3.24 1.54 10.04
N LYS A 48 3.12 2.28 11.14
CA LYS A 48 3.69 3.63 11.24
C LYS A 48 5.21 3.52 11.42
N ASP A 49 5.95 3.91 10.39
CA ASP A 49 7.40 4.06 10.50
C ASP A 49 7.75 5.40 11.17
N LYS A 50 7.96 5.34 12.48
CA LYS A 50 8.36 6.52 13.27
C LYS A 50 9.74 7.04 12.90
N LYS A 51 10.67 6.19 12.45
CA LYS A 51 12.05 6.62 12.14
C LYS A 51 12.08 7.45 10.87
N SER A 52 11.46 6.96 9.81
CA SER A 52 11.37 7.69 8.53
C SER A 52 10.51 8.95 8.67
N THR A 53 9.45 8.90 9.50
CA THR A 53 8.64 10.10 9.79
C THR A 53 9.46 11.18 10.50
N GLN A 54 10.31 10.81 11.48
CA GLN A 54 11.17 11.77 12.18
C GLN A 54 12.30 12.32 11.30
N ALA A 55 12.88 11.48 10.43
CA ALA A 55 13.90 11.92 9.48
C ALA A 55 13.35 12.95 8.49
N ALA A 56 12.19 12.66 7.88
CA ALA A 56 11.52 13.59 6.97
C ALA A 56 11.13 14.91 7.67
N LEU A 57 10.71 14.85 8.94
CA LEU A 57 10.40 16.05 9.73
C LEU A 57 11.64 16.90 9.97
N LYS A 58 12.79 16.25 10.20
CA LYS A 58 14.08 16.93 10.41
C LYS A 58 14.58 17.57 9.12
N GLU A 59 14.55 16.85 8.00
CA GLU A 59 14.91 17.41 6.69
C GLU A 59 14.01 18.59 6.31
N ALA A 60 12.70 18.52 6.61
CA ALA A 60 11.78 19.63 6.37
C ALA A 60 12.07 20.85 7.26
N MET A 61 12.55 20.67 8.49
CA MET A 61 12.99 21.78 9.34
C MET A 61 14.30 22.38 8.85
N GLU A 62 15.26 21.56 8.45
CA GLU A 62 16.56 22.02 7.91
C GLU A 62 16.38 22.83 6.62
N LEU A 63 15.35 22.55 5.81
CA LEU A 63 14.98 23.34 4.63
C LEU A 63 14.25 24.67 4.92
N MET A 64 13.73 24.86 6.14
CA MET A 64 13.05 26.09 6.56
C MET A 64 13.98 27.08 7.29
N GLU A 65 15.18 26.64 7.65
CA GLU A 65 16.20 27.46 8.34
C GLU A 65 17.22 28.12 7.38
N ASP A 66 17.04 28.01 6.07
CA ASP A 66 17.78 28.72 4.99
C ASP A 66 16.91 29.81 4.35
#